data_AF-A0A1V5A373-F1
#
_entry.id   AF-A0A1V5A373-F1
#
_cell.length_a   1.000
_cell.length_b   1.000
_cell.length_c   1.000
_cell.angle_alpha   90.00
_cell.angle_beta   90.00
_cell.angle_gamma   90.00
#
_symmetry.space_group_name_H-M   'P 1'
#
loop_
_entity.id
_entity.type
_entity.pdbx_description
1 polymer ?
#
loop_
_entity_poly.entity_id
_entity_poly.type
_entity_poly.pdbx_seq_one_letter_code
_entity_poly.pdbx_strand_id
1 'polypeptide(L)' 'MGMQRRGVPPDACICPKCKKEYPKTRGVPCRSQTCPDCNIPLMGK' A
#
# COMPACT_ATOMS: atom_id res chain seq x y z
N MET A 1 12.07 27.50 -1.56
CA MET A 1 11.77 26.31 -2.39
C MET A 1 11.35 25.18 -1.45
N GLY A 2 10.05 25.02 -1.23
CA GLY A 2 9.52 24.09 -0.22
C GLY A 2 9.85 22.65 -0.60
N MET A 3 10.80 22.05 0.13
CA MET A 3 11.19 20.66 0.01
C MET A 3 9.99 19.79 0.40
N GLN A 4 9.19 19.47 -0.62
CA GLN A 4 8.17 18.45 -0.55
C GLN A 4 8.88 17.17 -0.13
N ARG A 5 8.65 16.78 1.12
CA ARG A 5 9.03 15.49 1.68
C ARG A 5 8.56 14.44 0.67
N ARG A 6 9.49 13.93 -0.14
CA ARG A 6 9.24 12.84 -1.08
C ARG A 6 8.88 11.63 -0.23
N GLY A 7 7.59 11.48 0.07
CA GLY A 7 7.05 10.20 0.48
C GLY A 7 7.43 9.24 -0.63
N VAL A 8 8.29 8.28 -0.30
CA VAL A 8 8.70 7.22 -1.21
C VAL A 8 7.40 6.66 -1.80
N PRO A 9 7.21 6.66 -3.13
CA PRO A 9 6.00 6.09 -3.71
C PRO A 9 5.94 4.65 -3.23
N PRO A 10 4.84 4.21 -2.61
CA PRO A 10 4.83 2.96 -1.90
C PRO A 10 5.16 1.84 -2.89
N ASP A 11 6.25 1.10 -2.68
CA ASP A 11 6.69 0.01 -3.57
C ASP A 11 5.87 -1.26 -3.35
N ALA A 12 5.20 -1.35 -2.20
CA ALA A 12 4.34 -2.47 -1.85
C ALA A 12 3.08 -2.03 -1.09
N CYS A 13 2.12 -2.93 -1.04
CA CYS A 13 0.86 -2.75 -0.33
C CYS A 13 0.93 -3.48 1.00
N ILE A 14 0.67 -2.81 2.11
CA ILE A 14 0.62 -3.42 3.44
C ILE A 14 -0.83 -3.51 3.95
N CYS A 15 -1.14 -4.63 4.58
CA CYS A 15 -2.38 -4.82 5.33
C CYS A 15 -2.29 -4.10 6.68
N PRO A 16 -3.11 -3.08 7.00
CA PRO A 16 -2.97 -2.35 8.26
C PRO A 16 -3.37 -3.18 9.50
N LYS A 17 -4.14 -4.26 9.35
CA LYS A 17 -4.45 -5.18 10.45
C LYS A 17 -3.37 -6.23 10.69
N CYS A 18 -2.97 -6.91 9.62
CA CYS A 18 -2.09 -8.07 9.69
C CYS A 18 -0.63 -7.76 9.38
N LYS A 19 -0.32 -6.54 8.94
CA LYS A 19 1.00 -6.06 8.52
C LYS A 19 1.67 -6.90 7.42
N LYS A 20 0.91 -7.75 6.73
CA LYS A 20 1.38 -8.50 5.56
C LYS A 20 1.67 -7.55 4.41
N GLU A 21 2.84 -7.71 3.81
CA GLU A 21 3.29 -6.99 2.64
C GLU A 21 2.91 -7.78 1.39
N TYR A 22 2.31 -7.08 0.45
CA TYR A 22 1.88 -7.59 -0.84
C TYR A 22 2.58 -6.80 -1.94
N PRO A 23 2.95 -7.46 -3.05
CA PRO A 23 3.53 -6.76 -4.19
C PRO A 23 2.52 -5.74 -4.72
N LYS A 24 2.98 -4.50 -4.92
CA LYS A 24 2.15 -3.48 -5.57
C LYS A 24 2.30 -3.62 -7.08
N THR A 25 1.18 -3.91 -7.75
CA THR A 25 1.13 -3.83 -9.21
C THR A 25 1.18 -2.37 -9.64
N ARG A 26 2.15 -2.00 -10.48
CA ARG A 26 2.22 -0.64 -11.06
C ARG A 26 0.92 -0.34 -11.82
N GLY A 27 0.30 0.78 -11.49
CA GLY A 27 -1.01 1.19 -12.04
C GLY A 27 -2.22 0.73 -11.22
N VAL A 28 -2.06 -0.18 -10.25
CA VAL A 28 -3.14 -0.59 -9.35
C VAL A 28 -2.93 0.04 -7.97
N PRO A 29 -3.89 0.82 -7.45
CA PRO A 29 -3.80 1.34 -6.09
C PRO A 29 -3.98 0.20 -5.09
N CYS A 30 -3.20 0.19 -4.01
CA CYS A 30 -3.30 -0.82 -2.95
C CYS A 30 -4.71 -0.97 -2.38
N ARG A 31 -5.49 0.13 -2.33
CA ARG A 31 -6.90 0.11 -1.90
C ARG A 31 -7.83 -0.70 -2.79
N SER A 32 -7.43 -0.98 -4.03
CA SER A 32 -8.18 -1.85 -4.94
C SER A 32 -7.90 -3.34 -4.69
N GLN A 33 -6.84 -3.65 -3.93
CA GLN A 33 -6.52 -5.01 -3.51
C GLN A 33 -7.05 -5.22 -2.09
N THR A 34 -7.69 -6.37 -1.86
CA THR A 34 -8.25 -6.75 -0.57
C THR A 34 -7.37 -7.81 0.06
N CYS A 35 -7.04 -7.65 1.34
CA CYS A 35 -6.33 -8.67 2.10
C CYS A 35 -7.20 -9.92 2.27
N PRO A 36 -6.79 -11.12 1.84
CA PRO A 36 -7.58 -12.34 2.00
C PRO A 36 -7.77 -12.76 3.47
N ASP A 37 -6.79 -12.52 4.34
CA ASP A 37 -6.90 -12.86 5.76
C ASP A 37 -7.82 -11.92 6.55
N CYS A 38 -7.83 -10.63 6.19
CA CYS A 38 -8.51 -9.60 6.98
C CYS A 38 -9.77 -9.06 6.29
N ASN A 39 -9.96 -9.34 5.01
CA ASN A 39 -11.03 -8.80 4.17
C ASN A 39 -11.10 -7.25 4.16
N ILE A 40 -9.94 -6.59 4.22
CA ILE A 40 -9.81 -5.12 4.23
C ILE A 40 -8.97 -4.62 3.06
N PRO A 41 -9.18 -3.38 2.58
CA PRO A 41 -8.34 -2.79 1.54
C PRO A 41 -6.89 -2.63 2.04
N LEU A 42 -5.94 -3.02 1.19
CA LEU A 42 -4.53 -2.80 1.47
C LEU A 42 -4.18 -1.31 1.36
N MET A 43 -3.12 -0.90 2.05
CA MET A 43 -2.64 0.48 2.08
C MET A 43 -1.25 0.55 1.45
N GLY A 44 -0.91 1.63 0.74
CA GLY A 44 0.45 1.79 0.23
C GLY A 44 1.40 2.13 1.37
N LYS A 45 2.51 1.39 1.49
CA LYS A 45 3.62 1.68 2.42
C LYS A 45 4.81 2.30 1.72
#